data_AF-A0A533XAS3-F1
#
_entry.id   AF-A0A533XAS3-F1
#
_cell.length_a   1.000
_cell.length_b   1.000
_cell.length_c   1.000
_cell.angle_alpha   90.00
_cell.angle_beta   90.00
_cell.angle_gamma   90.00
#
_symmetry.space_group_name_H-M   'P 1'
#
loop_
_entity.id
_entity.type
_entity.pdbx_description
1 polymer ?
#
loop_
_entity_poly.entity_id
_entity_poly.type
_entity_poly.pdbx_seq_one_letter_code
_entity_poly.pdbx_strand_id
1 'polypeptide(L)'
;MQVGKSYSVPDERLYPKVLDWTKQIYDEFSTSDTDSLSVAQLLGHTSIGGAFNAKVASMSAYGVVERRLGRIRVTEIGRKAILSEDGKEKADGVKSALLKVALWKRLYNHYTAKGAELPADFWADLAKIADIPGEDAKSKAEWVVKAFNSDIAYLRSTEKEKEMLGSSQRPQKKVTQSVPKAPSRPISPPSEPDPKAPSRPISPPPSEPDPKAPSRPISPPPSESSGQIIFLSPFDQIELTVPRRARHMAMLKKFIENALDVIDEELTAEGSMAAERNKSAEKR
;
A
#
# COMPACT_ATOMS: atom_id res chain seq x y z
N MET A 1 -3.80 -9.26 11.22
CA MET A 1 -3.93 -9.53 12.67
C MET A 1 -4.03 -8.23 13.45
N GLN A 2 -5.01 -8.13 14.36
CA GLN A 2 -5.19 -6.95 15.22
C GLN A 2 -4.43 -7.12 16.56
N VAL A 3 -3.58 -6.15 16.88
CA VAL A 3 -2.81 -6.07 18.12
C VAL A 3 -3.35 -4.87 18.91
N GLY A 4 -4.22 -5.15 19.87
CA GLY A 4 -4.93 -4.11 20.61
C GLY A 4 -5.91 -3.32 19.76
N LYS A 5 -6.33 -2.16 20.26
CA LYS A 5 -7.30 -1.32 19.55
C LYS A 5 -6.64 -0.51 18.42
N SER A 6 -5.34 -0.25 18.53
CA SER A 6 -4.66 0.77 17.74
C SER A 6 -3.76 0.23 16.64
N TYR A 7 -3.40 -1.06 16.67
CA TYR A 7 -2.43 -1.62 15.72
C TYR A 7 -3.03 -2.75 14.89
N SER A 8 -2.87 -2.63 13.58
CA SER A 8 -3.14 -3.69 12.61
C SER A 8 -1.82 -4.11 11.98
N VAL A 9 -1.49 -5.39 12.10
CA VAL A 9 -0.33 -6.00 11.46
C VAL A 9 -0.84 -6.81 10.26
N PRO A 10 -0.24 -6.65 9.07
CA PRO A 10 -0.58 -7.47 7.90
C PRO A 10 -0.44 -8.96 8.22
N ASP A 11 -1.34 -9.79 7.68
CA ASP A 11 -1.24 -11.24 7.82
C ASP A 11 -0.11 -11.79 6.94
N GLU A 12 -0.05 -11.30 5.71
CA GLU A 12 1.00 -11.64 4.74
C GLU A 12 2.25 -10.78 4.95
N ARG A 13 3.43 -11.38 4.80
CA ARG A 13 4.72 -10.70 4.95
C ARG A 13 5.07 -9.88 3.72
N LEU A 14 5.83 -8.81 3.93
CA LEU A 14 6.28 -7.94 2.82
C LEU A 14 7.09 -8.75 1.80
N TYR A 15 8.06 -9.53 2.28
CA TYR A 15 8.92 -10.36 1.43
C TYR A 15 8.60 -11.86 1.61
N PRO A 16 8.53 -12.66 0.53
CA PRO A 16 8.54 -12.25 -0.89
C PRO A 16 7.15 -11.86 -1.43
N LYS A 17 6.07 -12.39 -0.82
CA LYS A 17 4.73 -12.44 -1.41
C LYS A 17 4.13 -11.09 -1.79
N VAL A 18 4.13 -10.11 -0.88
CA VAL A 18 3.47 -8.82 -1.11
C VAL A 18 4.17 -8.04 -2.21
N LEU A 19 5.51 -8.09 -2.27
CA LEU A 19 6.27 -7.49 -3.37
C LEU A 19 6.02 -8.20 -4.69
N ASP A 20 5.91 -9.53 -4.71
CA ASP A 20 5.60 -10.28 -5.93
C ASP A 20 4.22 -9.90 -6.49
N TRP A 21 3.19 -9.80 -5.66
CA TRP A 21 1.87 -9.32 -6.09
C TRP A 21 1.91 -7.88 -6.56
N THR A 22 2.66 -7.02 -5.86
CA THR A 22 2.83 -5.61 -6.27
C THR A 22 3.51 -5.52 -7.63
N LYS A 23 4.52 -6.37 -7.87
CA LYS A 23 5.22 -6.47 -9.14
C LYS A 23 4.29 -6.93 -10.26
N GLN A 24 3.50 -7.98 -10.05
CA GLN A 24 2.51 -8.44 -11.03
C GLN A 24 1.55 -7.31 -11.44
N ILE A 25 1.00 -6.58 -10.46
CA ILE A 25 0.08 -5.45 -10.72
C ILE A 25 0.80 -4.35 -11.50
N TYR A 26 2.05 -4.05 -11.16
CA TYR A 26 2.83 -3.03 -11.85
C TYR A 26 3.18 -3.44 -13.29
N ASP A 27 3.59 -4.69 -13.51
CA ASP A 27 3.99 -5.16 -14.83
C ASP A 27 2.81 -5.12 -15.81
N GLU A 28 1.60 -5.40 -15.33
CA GLU A 28 0.37 -5.39 -16.17
C GLU A 28 -0.24 -3.98 -16.31
N PHE A 29 -0.35 -3.22 -15.21
CA PHE A 29 -1.14 -1.98 -15.17
C PHE A 29 -0.30 -0.71 -14.89
N SER A 30 0.99 -0.86 -14.67
CA SER A 30 1.95 0.20 -14.36
C SER A 30 1.49 1.05 -13.17
N THR A 31 1.23 2.35 -13.38
CA THR A 31 0.83 3.31 -12.34
C THR A 31 -0.61 3.77 -12.48
N SER A 32 -1.36 3.19 -13.41
CA SER A 32 -2.72 3.61 -13.71
C SER A 32 -3.72 3.11 -12.65
N ASP A 33 -4.75 3.90 -12.40
CA ASP A 33 -5.85 3.52 -11.50
C ASP A 33 -6.68 2.40 -12.14
N THR A 34 -6.49 1.17 -11.67
CA THR A 34 -7.07 -0.04 -12.27
C THR A 34 -8.27 -0.53 -11.46
N ASP A 35 -9.25 -1.12 -12.13
CA ASP A 35 -10.41 -1.69 -11.46
C ASP A 35 -10.03 -2.89 -10.57
N SER A 36 -10.69 -3.00 -9.42
CA SER A 36 -10.43 -4.08 -8.46
C SER A 36 -10.71 -5.46 -9.05
N LEU A 37 -11.64 -5.60 -10.00
CA LEU A 37 -11.96 -6.90 -10.61
C LEU A 37 -10.82 -7.38 -11.51
N SER A 38 -10.25 -6.49 -12.33
CA SER A 38 -9.11 -6.80 -13.19
C SER A 38 -7.88 -7.20 -12.37
N VAL A 39 -7.62 -6.48 -11.27
CA VAL A 39 -6.54 -6.84 -10.34
C VAL A 39 -6.82 -8.18 -9.64
N ALA A 40 -8.07 -8.47 -9.29
CA ALA A 40 -8.44 -9.76 -8.71
C ALA A 40 -8.15 -10.91 -9.68
N GLN A 41 -8.55 -10.77 -10.94
CA GLN A 41 -8.31 -11.75 -12.00
C GLN A 41 -6.81 -11.97 -12.24
N LEU A 42 -6.02 -10.89 -12.30
CA LEU A 42 -4.56 -10.96 -12.45
C LEU A 42 -3.91 -11.75 -11.30
N LEU A 43 -4.38 -11.56 -10.07
CA LEU A 43 -3.88 -12.28 -8.89
C LEU A 43 -4.46 -13.69 -8.71
N GLY A 44 -5.14 -14.21 -9.73
CA GLY A 44 -5.69 -15.57 -9.79
C GLY A 44 -7.03 -15.75 -9.06
N HIS A 45 -7.77 -14.68 -8.79
CA HIS A 45 -9.09 -14.75 -8.14
C HIS A 45 -10.22 -14.60 -9.15
N THR A 46 -11.28 -15.38 -8.98
CA THR A 46 -12.47 -15.32 -9.86
C THR A 46 -13.39 -14.13 -9.56
N SER A 47 -13.32 -13.57 -8.34
CA SER A 47 -14.16 -12.46 -7.89
C SER A 47 -13.50 -11.64 -6.78
N ILE A 48 -14.05 -10.46 -6.50
CA ILE A 48 -13.65 -9.60 -5.39
C ILE A 48 -14.18 -10.19 -4.08
N GLY A 49 -13.51 -11.24 -3.58
CA GLY A 49 -13.86 -11.94 -2.36
C GLY A 49 -13.02 -11.56 -1.14
N GLY A 50 -13.26 -12.24 -0.02
CA GLY A 50 -12.48 -12.05 1.22
C GLY A 50 -10.98 -12.30 1.04
N ALA A 51 -10.59 -13.35 0.32
CA ALA A 51 -9.19 -13.68 0.06
C ALA A 51 -8.46 -12.59 -0.74
N PHE A 52 -9.11 -12.05 -1.78
CA PHE A 52 -8.59 -10.92 -2.54
C PHE A 52 -8.46 -9.67 -1.67
N ASN A 53 -9.50 -9.33 -0.90
CA ASN A 53 -9.48 -8.19 0.00
C ASN A 53 -8.38 -8.32 1.06
N ALA A 54 -8.07 -9.53 1.56
CA ALA A 54 -6.97 -9.77 2.50
C ALA A 54 -5.60 -9.50 1.87
N LYS A 55 -5.37 -9.91 0.61
CA LYS A 55 -4.15 -9.57 -0.14
C LYS A 55 -4.01 -8.06 -0.32
N VAL A 56 -5.07 -7.39 -0.79
CA VAL A 56 -5.07 -5.94 -1.01
C VAL A 56 -4.91 -5.16 0.29
N ALA A 57 -5.54 -5.62 1.38
CA ALA A 57 -5.35 -5.02 2.71
C ALA A 57 -3.90 -5.14 3.18
N SER A 58 -3.25 -6.28 2.94
CA SER A 58 -1.83 -6.47 3.27
C SER A 58 -0.93 -5.54 2.44
N MET A 59 -1.13 -5.46 1.13
CA MET A 59 -0.42 -4.52 0.24
C MET A 59 -0.64 -3.06 0.66
N SER A 60 -1.89 -2.70 1.03
CA SER A 60 -2.23 -1.36 1.48
C SER A 60 -1.64 -1.00 2.83
N ALA A 61 -1.52 -1.96 3.75
CA ALA A 61 -0.95 -1.73 5.08
C ALA A 61 0.57 -1.48 5.04
N TYR A 62 1.27 -2.10 4.08
CA TYR A 62 2.66 -1.75 3.76
C TYR A 62 2.77 -0.48 2.89
N GLY A 63 1.65 0.08 2.43
CA GLY A 63 1.62 1.29 1.62
C GLY A 63 2.20 1.12 0.21
N VAL A 64 2.42 -0.11 -0.25
CA VAL A 64 2.93 -0.40 -1.61
C VAL A 64 1.84 -0.24 -2.68
N VAL A 65 0.58 -0.34 -2.26
CA VAL A 65 -0.61 -0.14 -3.08
C VAL A 65 -1.59 0.76 -2.32
N GLU A 66 -2.39 1.53 -3.05
CA GLU A 66 -3.45 2.36 -2.50
C GLU A 66 -4.80 1.99 -3.13
N ARG A 67 -5.85 1.97 -2.32
CA ARG A 67 -7.23 1.72 -2.77
C ARG A 67 -8.02 3.02 -2.76
N ARG A 68 -8.57 3.42 -3.91
CA ARG A 68 -9.39 4.62 -4.08
C ARG A 68 -10.67 4.31 -4.84
N LEU A 69 -11.83 4.49 -4.21
CA LEU A 69 -13.15 4.37 -4.87
C LEU A 69 -13.33 3.06 -5.70
N GLY A 70 -12.87 1.92 -5.17
CA GLY A 70 -12.93 0.64 -5.89
C GLY A 70 -11.83 0.42 -6.93
N ARG A 71 -10.92 1.37 -7.10
CA ARG A 71 -9.71 1.24 -7.91
C ARG A 71 -8.48 1.00 -7.05
N ILE A 72 -7.49 0.39 -7.67
CA ILE A 72 -6.23 -0.01 -7.05
C ILE A 72 -5.09 0.56 -7.90
N ARG A 73 -4.10 1.14 -7.24
CA ARG A 73 -2.90 1.69 -7.89
C ARG A 73 -1.64 1.38 -7.09
N VAL A 74 -0.53 1.15 -7.80
CA VAL A 74 0.79 0.98 -7.18
C VAL A 74 1.33 2.35 -6.77
N THR A 75 1.74 2.49 -5.51
CA THR A 75 2.27 3.74 -4.97
C THR A 75 3.73 3.94 -5.38
N GLU A 76 4.27 5.14 -5.15
CA GLU A 76 5.70 5.39 -5.33
C GLU A 76 6.58 4.51 -4.42
N ILE A 77 6.12 4.22 -3.20
CA ILE A 77 6.81 3.31 -2.28
C ILE A 77 6.85 1.91 -2.87
N GLY A 78 5.72 1.43 -3.39
CA GLY A 78 5.63 0.15 -4.09
C GLY A 78 6.64 0.09 -5.23
N ARG A 79 6.63 1.08 -6.12
CA ARG A 79 7.57 1.17 -7.24
C ARG A 79 9.03 1.08 -6.82
N LYS A 80 9.46 1.88 -5.85
CA LYS A 80 10.85 1.85 -5.35
C LYS A 80 11.21 0.47 -4.79
N ALA A 81 10.26 -0.20 -4.13
CA ALA A 81 10.50 -1.53 -3.58
C ALA A 81 10.60 -2.65 -4.66
N ILE A 82 10.02 -2.48 -5.85
CA ILE A 82 10.01 -3.51 -6.91
C ILE A 82 10.94 -3.23 -8.12
N LEU A 83 11.14 -1.96 -8.52
CA LEU A 83 11.75 -1.58 -9.81
C LEU A 83 13.19 -1.09 -9.72
N SER A 84 13.70 -0.81 -8.52
CA SER A 84 15.04 -0.25 -8.40
C SER A 84 16.10 -1.30 -8.76
N GLU A 85 16.82 -1.04 -9.85
CA GLU A 85 18.04 -1.76 -10.26
C GLU A 85 19.17 -1.52 -9.27
N ASP A 86 19.18 -0.34 -8.66
CA ASP A 86 20.03 -0.02 -7.51
C ASP A 86 19.51 -0.69 -6.25
N GLY A 87 20.23 -1.70 -5.76
CA GLY A 87 19.90 -2.41 -4.52
C GLY A 87 19.71 -1.47 -3.31
N LYS A 88 20.32 -0.27 -3.35
CA LYS A 88 20.14 0.77 -2.33
C LYS A 88 18.75 1.40 -2.36
N GLU A 89 18.27 1.82 -3.53
CA GLU A 89 16.93 2.41 -3.65
C GLU A 89 15.85 1.37 -3.35
N LYS A 90 16.09 0.11 -3.72
CA LYS A 90 15.23 -1.01 -3.36
C LYS A 90 15.13 -1.19 -1.86
N ALA A 91 16.27 -1.22 -1.16
CA ALA A 91 16.31 -1.31 0.30
C ALA A 91 15.59 -0.14 0.97
N ASP A 92 15.77 1.08 0.46
CA ASP A 92 15.08 2.28 0.96
C ASP A 92 13.55 2.22 0.72
N GLY A 93 13.12 1.70 -0.43
CA GLY A 93 11.71 1.46 -0.74
C GLY A 93 11.08 0.42 0.19
N VAL A 94 11.77 -0.71 0.40
CA VAL A 94 11.34 -1.77 1.33
C VAL A 94 11.30 -1.26 2.77
N LYS A 95 12.31 -0.50 3.20
CA LYS A 95 12.33 0.15 4.53
C LYS A 95 11.14 1.09 4.70
N SER A 96 10.86 1.90 3.69
CA SER A 96 9.72 2.83 3.71
C SER A 96 8.39 2.09 3.79
N ALA A 97 8.24 0.96 3.11
CA ALA A 97 7.06 0.10 3.17
C ALA A 97 6.87 -0.54 4.56
N LEU A 98 7.94 -1.08 5.15
CA LEU A 98 7.89 -1.67 6.50
C LEU A 98 7.50 -0.64 7.56
N LEU A 99 8.05 0.57 7.48
CA LEU A 99 7.77 1.66 8.42
C LEU A 99 6.38 2.29 8.23
N LYS A 100 5.60 1.89 7.22
CA LYS A 100 4.18 2.26 7.14
C LYS A 100 3.30 1.46 8.09
N VAL A 101 3.72 0.25 8.47
CA VAL A 101 3.01 -0.49 9.51
C VAL A 101 3.28 0.19 10.86
N ALA A 102 2.24 0.72 11.48
CA ALA A 102 2.35 1.57 12.67
C ALA A 102 3.10 0.88 13.84
N LEU A 103 2.87 -0.43 14.03
CA LEU A 103 3.56 -1.21 15.05
C LEU A 103 5.06 -1.36 14.71
N TRP A 104 5.38 -1.72 13.47
CA TRP A 104 6.77 -1.85 13.01
C TRP A 104 7.54 -0.54 13.11
N LYS A 105 6.91 0.58 12.78
CA LYS A 105 7.51 1.91 12.98
C LYS A 105 7.90 2.16 14.43
N ARG A 106 7.02 1.85 15.39
CA ARG A 106 7.32 2.04 16.81
C ARG A 106 8.42 1.11 17.29
N LEU A 107 8.37 -0.18 16.93
CA LEU A 107 9.39 -1.15 17.33
C LEU A 107 10.76 -0.83 16.72
N TYR A 108 10.79 -0.47 15.44
CA TYR A 108 12.01 -0.07 14.75
C TYR A 108 12.65 1.13 15.42
N ASN A 109 11.88 2.18 15.70
CA ASN A 109 12.40 3.39 16.35
C ASN A 109 12.86 3.14 17.79
N HIS A 110 12.21 2.21 18.50
CA HIS A 110 12.53 1.94 19.90
C HIS A 110 13.76 1.06 20.08
N TYR A 111 13.90 0.00 19.26
CA TYR A 111 14.96 -1.01 19.39
C TYR A 111 15.96 -0.92 18.23
N THR A 112 15.51 -1.17 17.01
CA THR A 112 16.41 -1.39 15.85
C THR A 112 17.19 -0.14 15.45
N ALA A 113 16.59 1.05 15.54
CA ALA A 113 17.27 2.32 15.27
C ALA A 113 18.44 2.59 16.24
N LYS A 114 18.45 1.94 17.41
CA LYS A 114 19.52 2.03 18.41
C LYS A 114 20.48 0.84 18.35
N GLY A 115 20.33 -0.05 17.36
CA GLY A 115 21.09 -1.30 17.27
C GLY A 115 20.71 -2.35 18.31
N ALA A 116 19.58 -2.19 19.00
CA ALA A 116 19.10 -3.15 19.98
C ALA A 116 18.19 -4.21 19.35
N GLU A 117 18.29 -5.45 19.85
CA GLU A 117 17.34 -6.52 19.55
C GLU A 117 16.16 -6.48 20.52
N LEU A 118 15.08 -7.17 20.17
CA LEU A 118 13.91 -7.24 21.05
C LEU A 118 14.26 -8.07 22.29
N PRO A 119 13.94 -7.58 23.51
CA PRO A 119 14.22 -8.29 24.75
C PRO A 119 13.40 -9.58 24.85
N ALA A 120 13.88 -10.54 25.65
CA ALA A 120 13.14 -11.79 25.92
C ALA A 120 11.76 -11.51 26.58
N ASP A 121 11.68 -10.49 27.45
CA ASP A 121 10.45 -10.03 28.09
C ASP A 121 9.68 -8.99 27.25
N PHE A 122 9.73 -9.09 25.92
CA PHE A 122 9.09 -8.14 25.01
C PHE A 122 7.58 -7.97 25.23
N TRP A 123 6.90 -8.97 25.81
CA TRP A 123 5.47 -8.90 26.10
C TRP A 123 5.10 -7.70 27.01
N ALA A 124 5.97 -7.32 27.95
CA ALA A 124 5.72 -6.17 28.85
C ALA A 124 5.80 -4.84 28.10
N ASP A 125 6.74 -4.73 27.16
CA ASP A 125 6.88 -3.55 26.30
C ASP A 125 5.77 -3.52 25.24
N LEU A 126 5.37 -4.67 24.70
CA LEU A 126 4.25 -4.78 23.78
C LEU A 126 2.95 -4.32 24.44
N ALA A 127 2.70 -4.71 25.70
CA ALA A 127 1.56 -4.25 26.47
C ALA A 127 1.51 -2.72 26.58
N LYS A 128 2.65 -2.07 26.88
CA LYS A 128 2.76 -0.61 26.96
C LYS A 128 2.62 0.08 25.60
N ILE A 129 3.23 -0.48 24.55
CA ILE A 129 3.23 0.11 23.20
C ILE A 129 1.87 0.00 22.55
N ALA A 130 1.23 -1.17 22.67
CA ALA A 130 -0.05 -1.49 22.04
C ALA A 130 -1.28 -1.15 22.89
N ASP A 131 -1.06 -0.73 24.15
CA ASP A 131 -2.09 -0.47 25.14
C ASP A 131 -3.05 -1.66 25.29
N ILE A 132 -2.48 -2.82 25.61
CA ILE A 132 -3.20 -4.09 25.76
C ILE A 132 -2.91 -4.76 27.12
N PRO A 133 -3.85 -5.58 27.63
CA PRO A 133 -3.62 -6.38 28.82
C PRO A 133 -2.38 -7.26 28.69
N GLY A 134 -1.65 -7.47 29.80
CA GLY A 134 -0.42 -8.27 29.81
C GLY A 134 -0.62 -9.72 29.35
N GLU A 135 -1.81 -10.30 29.57
CA GLU A 135 -2.17 -11.63 29.11
C GLU A 135 -2.27 -11.70 27.58
N ASP A 136 -3.03 -10.79 26.96
CA ASP A 136 -3.12 -10.65 25.50
C ASP A 136 -1.76 -10.37 24.86
N ALA A 137 -0.92 -9.57 25.55
CA ALA A 137 0.41 -9.26 25.10
C ALA A 137 1.30 -10.50 25.07
N LYS A 138 1.25 -11.35 26.10
CA LYS A 138 2.02 -12.61 26.15
C LYS A 138 1.63 -13.55 25.02
N SER A 139 0.34 -13.75 24.77
CA SER A 139 -0.14 -14.62 23.70
C SER A 139 0.26 -14.14 22.31
N LYS A 140 0.45 -12.82 22.11
CA LYS A 140 0.82 -12.23 20.81
C LYS A 140 2.30 -11.93 20.66
N ALA A 141 3.05 -11.83 21.76
CA ALA A 141 4.45 -11.38 21.76
C ALA A 141 5.34 -12.26 20.88
N GLU A 142 5.28 -13.58 21.05
CA GLU A 142 6.10 -14.52 20.27
C GLU A 142 5.87 -14.36 18.77
N TRP A 143 4.60 -14.26 18.37
CA TRP A 143 4.24 -14.05 16.97
C TRP A 143 4.74 -12.71 16.45
N VAL A 144 4.59 -11.63 17.23
CA VAL A 144 5.04 -10.28 16.85
C VAL A 144 6.56 -10.24 16.71
N VAL A 145 7.31 -10.85 17.63
CA VAL A 145 8.77 -10.95 17.57
C VAL A 145 9.19 -11.71 16.31
N LYS A 146 8.58 -12.87 16.05
CA LYS A 146 8.88 -13.67 14.86
C LYS A 146 8.58 -12.91 13.57
N ALA A 147 7.41 -12.27 13.49
CA ALA A 147 6.99 -11.51 12.31
C ALA A 147 7.90 -10.29 12.08
N PHE A 148 8.24 -9.55 13.14
CA PHE A 148 9.11 -8.38 13.06
C PHE A 148 10.53 -8.76 12.62
N ASN A 149 11.12 -9.78 13.25
CA ASN A 149 12.47 -10.23 12.90
C ASN A 149 12.53 -10.75 11.47
N SER A 150 11.49 -11.46 11.00
CA SER A 150 11.40 -11.89 9.61
C SER A 150 11.33 -10.72 8.62
N ASP A 151 10.54 -9.69 8.94
CA ASP A 151 10.36 -8.52 8.08
C ASP A 151 11.63 -7.65 8.05
N ILE A 152 12.35 -7.51 9.18
CA ILE A 152 13.59 -6.72 9.29
C ILE A 152 14.84 -7.48 8.82
N ALA A 153 14.85 -8.81 8.83
CA ALA A 153 16.00 -9.60 8.39
C ALA A 153 16.49 -9.18 7.00
N TYR A 154 15.55 -8.90 6.09
CA TYR A 154 15.87 -8.40 4.76
C TYR A 154 16.64 -7.07 4.80
N LEU A 155 16.20 -6.11 5.63
CA LEU A 155 16.89 -4.83 5.79
C LEU A 155 18.32 -5.02 6.30
N ARG A 156 18.50 -5.87 7.32
CA ARG A 156 19.82 -6.17 7.91
C ARG A 156 20.76 -6.81 6.88
N SER A 157 20.26 -7.74 6.06
CA SER A 157 21.05 -8.37 4.98
C SER A 157 21.48 -7.35 3.93
N THR A 158 20.58 -6.47 3.50
CA THR A 158 20.92 -5.42 2.52
C THR A 158 21.87 -4.34 3.06
N GLU A 159 21.77 -3.98 4.35
CA GLU A 159 22.72 -3.06 5.00
C GLU A 159 24.12 -3.69 5.15
N LYS A 160 24.20 -4.99 5.46
CA LYS A 160 25.47 -5.70 5.59
C LYS A 160 26.20 -5.86 4.24
N GLU A 161 25.48 -6.14 3.16
CA GLU A 161 26.05 -6.13 1.80
C GLU A 161 26.58 -4.74 1.41
N LYS A 162 25.91 -3.67 1.85
CA LYS A 162 26.33 -2.28 1.63
C LYS A 162 27.61 -1.92 2.38
N GLU A 163 27.82 -2.40 3.61
CA GLU A 163 29.09 -2.19 4.32
C GLU A 163 30.26 -2.91 3.65
N MET A 164 30.02 -4.11 3.09
CA MET A 164 31.05 -4.87 2.37
C MET A 164 31.41 -4.26 1.01
N LEU A 165 30.44 -3.68 0.29
CA LEU A 165 30.66 -3.03 -1.01
C LEU A 165 31.12 -1.57 -0.89
N GLY A 166 30.88 -0.91 0.26
CA GLY A 166 31.23 0.49 0.51
C GLY A 166 32.69 0.76 0.90
N SER A 167 33.50 -0.27 1.16
CA SER A 167 34.90 -0.10 1.57
C SER A 167 35.90 0.04 0.39
N SER A 168 35.43 0.06 -0.86
CA SER A 168 36.30 0.17 -2.03
C SER A 168 35.91 1.36 -2.89
N GLN A 169 36.44 2.55 -2.56
CA GLN A 169 37.01 3.54 -3.50
C GLN A 169 36.98 4.96 -2.92
N ARG A 170 38.18 5.48 -2.64
CA ARG A 170 38.51 6.87 -2.90
C ARG A 170 39.87 6.93 -3.62
N PRO A 171 39.93 6.72 -4.96
CA PRO A 171 41.14 7.07 -5.69
C PRO A 171 41.22 8.60 -5.77
N GLN A 172 42.32 9.15 -5.27
CA GLN A 172 42.59 10.58 -5.37
C GLN A 172 42.68 10.98 -6.85
N LYS A 173 41.79 11.87 -7.28
CA LYS A 173 41.89 12.57 -8.57
C LYS A 173 43.09 13.53 -8.51
N LYS A 174 44.22 13.10 -9.07
CA LYS A 174 45.28 14.00 -9.51
C LYS A 174 44.84 14.62 -10.84
N VAL A 175 44.61 15.94 -10.80
CA VAL A 175 44.29 16.76 -11.97
C VAL A 175 45.56 16.90 -12.80
N THR A 176 45.52 16.47 -14.06
CA THR A 176 46.39 17.02 -15.09
C THR A 176 45.58 17.29 -16.34
N GLN A 177 45.62 18.54 -16.74
CA GLN A 177 44.90 19.21 -17.82
C GLN A 177 45.84 19.27 -19.03
N SER A 178 45.43 18.74 -20.19
CA SER A 178 45.88 19.21 -21.51
C SER A 178 45.17 18.48 -22.65
N VAL A 179 44.28 19.21 -23.32
CA VAL A 179 43.85 19.06 -24.73
C VAL A 179 44.87 19.93 -25.54
N PRO A 180 45.13 19.81 -26.88
CA PRO A 180 44.21 19.38 -27.94
C PRO A 180 44.83 18.60 -29.12
N LYS A 181 43.97 18.14 -30.07
CA LYS A 181 44.00 18.48 -31.52
C LYS A 181 43.22 17.45 -32.37
N ALA A 182 42.15 17.92 -33.01
CA ALA A 182 41.47 17.26 -34.14
C ALA A 182 42.30 17.44 -35.43
N PRO A 183 42.10 16.70 -36.55
CA PRO A 183 40.90 16.92 -37.39
C PRO A 183 40.40 15.74 -38.29
N SER A 184 39.18 15.92 -38.80
CA SER A 184 38.64 15.49 -40.12
C SER A 184 38.13 14.05 -40.40
N ARG A 185 36.79 13.99 -40.59
CA ARG A 185 35.89 13.21 -41.52
C ARG A 185 36.52 12.54 -42.78
N PRO A 186 35.78 11.76 -43.64
CA PRO A 186 34.37 11.24 -43.63
C PRO A 186 34.25 9.75 -44.12
N ILE A 187 33.05 9.31 -44.59
CA ILE A 187 32.72 8.08 -45.41
C ILE A 187 32.33 6.86 -44.53
N SER A 188 31.22 6.13 -44.65
CA SER A 188 30.01 6.07 -45.49
C SER A 188 28.97 5.15 -44.78
N PRO A 189 27.68 5.16 -45.18
CA PRO A 189 26.64 4.31 -44.60
C PRO A 189 26.61 2.90 -45.22
N PRO A 190 26.26 1.83 -44.47
CA PRO A 190 25.83 0.57 -45.07
C PRO A 190 24.29 0.43 -45.03
N SER A 191 23.73 0.57 -46.23
CA SER A 191 22.63 -0.17 -46.87
C SER A 191 21.63 -0.95 -46.01
N GLU A 192 20.35 -0.57 -46.17
CA GLU A 192 19.18 -1.46 -46.07
C GLU A 192 19.31 -2.67 -47.02
N PRO A 193 18.71 -3.80 -46.63
CA PRO A 193 17.96 -4.57 -47.61
C PRO A 193 16.50 -4.80 -47.18
N ASP A 194 15.64 -4.33 -48.08
CA ASP A 194 14.27 -4.65 -48.44
C ASP A 194 13.35 -5.60 -47.63
N PRO A 195 12.03 -5.34 -47.69
CA PRO A 195 10.99 -6.01 -46.92
C PRO A 195 10.50 -7.29 -47.61
N LYS A 196 10.45 -8.40 -46.87
CA LYS A 196 9.61 -9.55 -47.24
C LYS A 196 8.25 -9.45 -46.55
N ALA A 197 7.25 -9.08 -47.36
CA ALA A 197 5.84 -9.24 -47.08
C ALA A 197 5.39 -10.72 -47.21
N PRO A 198 4.10 -11.06 -47.08
CA PRO A 198 3.52 -11.61 -45.86
C PRO A 198 3.08 -13.07 -46.04
N SER A 199 3.37 -13.93 -45.06
CA SER A 199 2.80 -15.28 -45.02
C SER A 199 1.50 -15.28 -44.21
N ARG A 200 0.47 -15.78 -44.89
CA ARG A 200 -0.95 -15.83 -44.54
C ARG A 200 -1.30 -16.46 -43.18
N PRO A 201 -2.52 -16.17 -42.69
CA PRO A 201 -3.04 -16.67 -41.42
C PRO A 201 -3.50 -18.12 -41.55
N ILE A 202 -3.13 -18.95 -40.58
CA ILE A 202 -3.73 -20.26 -40.37
C ILE A 202 -4.79 -20.10 -39.29
N SER A 203 -6.04 -20.03 -39.73
CA SER A 203 -7.22 -20.14 -38.89
C SER A 203 -7.28 -21.53 -38.23
N PRO A 204 -7.50 -21.66 -36.92
CA PRO A 204 -8.01 -22.90 -36.34
C PRO A 204 -9.52 -23.05 -36.64
N PRO A 205 -10.00 -24.26 -37.00
CA PRO A 205 -11.42 -24.55 -37.19
C PRO A 205 -12.20 -24.56 -35.85
N PRO A 206 -13.54 -24.46 -35.94
CA PRO A 206 -14.41 -23.95 -34.87
C PRO A 206 -14.74 -24.97 -33.78
N SER A 207 -15.01 -24.41 -32.60
CA SER A 207 -15.59 -25.07 -31.43
C SER A 207 -16.99 -25.63 -31.73
N GLU A 208 -17.21 -26.91 -31.44
CA GLU A 208 -18.55 -27.48 -31.23
C GLU A 208 -19.07 -27.08 -29.83
N PRO A 209 -20.25 -26.47 -29.72
CA PRO A 209 -20.96 -26.32 -28.45
C PRO A 209 -22.09 -27.35 -28.37
N ASP A 210 -21.92 -28.38 -27.54
CA ASP A 210 -23.04 -29.23 -27.12
C ASP A 210 -23.81 -28.58 -25.95
N PRO A 211 -25.12 -28.29 -26.10
CA PRO A 211 -25.95 -27.80 -25.02
C PRO A 211 -26.58 -28.98 -24.26
N LYS A 212 -26.03 -29.35 -23.11
CA LYS A 212 -26.77 -30.19 -22.15
C LYS A 212 -27.64 -29.33 -21.25
N ALA A 213 -28.93 -29.38 -21.55
CA ALA A 213 -30.02 -28.78 -20.81
C ALA A 213 -30.03 -29.19 -19.32
N PRO A 214 -30.47 -28.28 -18.42
CA PRO A 214 -30.70 -28.59 -17.01
C PRO A 214 -32.05 -29.28 -16.81
N SER A 215 -32.02 -30.55 -16.40
CA SER A 215 -33.18 -31.25 -15.87
C SER A 215 -33.51 -30.73 -14.48
N ARG A 216 -34.49 -29.83 -14.38
CA ARG A 216 -35.25 -29.58 -13.14
C ARG A 216 -36.23 -30.73 -12.90
N PRO A 217 -36.33 -31.27 -11.68
CA PRO A 217 -37.61 -31.77 -11.18
C PRO A 217 -38.27 -30.70 -10.31
N ILE A 218 -39.45 -30.29 -10.78
CA ILE A 218 -40.49 -29.64 -10.00
C ILE A 218 -41.11 -30.70 -9.08
N SER A 219 -41.27 -30.40 -7.79
CA SER A 219 -42.42 -30.81 -6.97
C SER A 219 -42.46 -30.03 -5.64
N PRO A 220 -43.54 -29.29 -5.33
CA PRO A 220 -43.99 -28.96 -3.97
C PRO A 220 -44.93 -30.10 -3.47
N PRO A 221 -45.77 -30.02 -2.39
CA PRO A 221 -46.00 -29.09 -1.26
C PRO A 221 -46.08 -29.89 0.10
N PRO A 222 -47.06 -29.71 1.02
CA PRO A 222 -47.35 -28.63 1.99
C PRO A 222 -47.27 -29.10 3.47
N SER A 223 -47.26 -28.16 4.43
CA SER A 223 -48.15 -28.14 5.63
C SER A 223 -47.65 -27.04 6.58
N GLU A 224 -48.46 -26.03 6.87
CA GLU A 224 -49.17 -25.90 8.16
C GLU A 224 -48.27 -26.12 9.38
N SER A 225 -48.09 -25.07 10.19
CA SER A 225 -48.53 -25.09 11.58
C SER A 225 -47.94 -23.92 12.37
N SER A 226 -48.81 -23.35 13.19
CA SER A 226 -48.51 -22.61 14.41
C SER A 226 -48.09 -21.15 14.26
N GLY A 227 -49.12 -20.31 14.36
CA GLY A 227 -48.96 -18.93 14.77
C GLY A 227 -48.27 -18.83 16.13
N GLN A 228 -47.38 -17.85 16.21
CA GLN A 228 -46.92 -17.31 17.48
C GLN A 228 -47.22 -15.82 17.46
N ILE A 229 -48.35 -15.48 18.07
CA ILE A 229 -48.70 -14.10 18.39
C ILE A 229 -47.74 -13.68 19.50
N ILE A 230 -46.68 -12.95 19.14
CA ILE A 230 -45.87 -12.22 20.11
C ILE A 230 -46.48 -10.82 20.20
N PHE A 231 -47.14 -10.57 21.32
CA PHE A 231 -47.52 -9.23 21.78
C PHE A 231 -46.26 -8.37 21.91
N LEU A 232 -46.10 -7.39 21.01
CA LEU A 232 -45.16 -6.30 21.18
C LEU A 232 -45.92 -5.02 21.52
N SER A 233 -45.49 -4.42 22.63
CA SER A 233 -45.93 -3.19 23.27
C SER A 233 -46.13 -2.00 22.29
N PRO A 234 -47.06 -1.05 22.56
CA PRO A 234 -47.31 0.11 21.69
C PRO A 234 -46.32 1.27 21.83
N PHE A 235 -45.23 1.15 22.61
CA PHE A 235 -44.22 2.19 22.76
C PHE A 235 -42.94 1.80 22.01
N ASP A 236 -42.81 2.30 20.78
CA ASP A 236 -41.55 2.66 20.08
C ASP A 236 -41.72 2.81 18.55
N GLN A 237 -42.91 3.20 18.08
CA GLN A 237 -43.13 3.63 16.70
C GLN A 237 -43.37 5.14 16.65
N ILE A 238 -42.32 5.95 16.80
CA ILE A 238 -42.12 7.24 16.09
C ILE A 238 -40.64 7.57 16.24
N GLU A 239 -39.86 7.39 15.17
CA GLU A 239 -38.71 8.23 14.75
C GLU A 239 -37.80 7.43 13.81
N LEU A 240 -38.27 7.12 12.60
CA LEU A 240 -37.34 6.63 11.57
C LEU A 240 -37.77 6.95 10.15
N THR A 241 -37.83 8.24 9.85
CA THR A 241 -37.82 8.69 8.45
C THR A 241 -37.10 10.03 8.30
N VAL A 242 -35.82 10.06 8.66
CA VAL A 242 -34.90 11.06 8.10
C VAL A 242 -34.00 10.34 7.09
N PRO A 243 -34.11 10.61 5.78
CA PRO A 243 -33.30 9.93 4.77
C PRO A 243 -31.81 10.12 5.06
N ARG A 244 -31.03 9.03 4.99
CA ARG A 244 -29.56 8.97 5.22
C ARG A 244 -28.77 10.13 4.57
N ARG A 245 -29.28 10.67 3.47
CA ARG A 245 -28.70 11.80 2.74
C ARG A 245 -28.67 13.11 3.55
N ALA A 246 -29.66 13.36 4.41
CA ALA A 246 -29.74 14.56 5.24
C ALA A 246 -28.70 14.55 6.39
N ARG A 247 -28.45 13.38 6.99
CA ARG A 247 -27.41 13.24 8.04
C ARG A 247 -26.00 13.46 7.49
N HIS A 248 -25.74 13.03 6.25
CA HIS A 248 -24.44 13.23 5.60
C HIS A 248 -24.24 14.70 5.18
N MET A 249 -25.28 15.38 4.70
CA MET A 249 -25.22 16.80 4.37
C MET A 249 -25.02 17.67 5.62
N ALA A 250 -25.65 17.34 6.75
CA ALA A 250 -25.45 18.06 8.00
C ALA A 250 -24.01 17.93 8.53
N MET A 251 -23.40 16.74 8.44
CA MET A 251 -21.98 16.56 8.77
C MET A 251 -21.05 17.30 7.81
N LEU A 252 -21.34 17.25 6.49
CA LEU A 252 -20.52 17.95 5.50
C LEU A 252 -20.59 19.46 5.69
N LYS A 253 -21.76 20.01 6.01
CA LYS A 253 -21.94 21.44 6.29
C LYS A 253 -21.15 21.87 7.52
N LYS A 254 -21.19 21.08 8.60
CA LYS A 254 -20.43 21.35 9.83
C LYS A 254 -18.91 21.24 9.63
N PHE A 255 -18.47 20.32 8.76
CA PHE A 255 -17.06 20.20 8.39
C PHE A 255 -16.57 21.37 7.54
N ILE A 256 -17.41 21.88 6.62
CA ILE A 256 -17.09 23.05 5.79
C ILE A 256 -17.07 24.33 6.65
N GLU A 257 -18.04 24.54 7.54
CA GLU A 257 -18.05 25.69 8.46
C GLU A 257 -16.80 25.70 9.34
N ASN A 258 -16.42 24.56 9.92
CA ASN A 258 -15.22 24.47 10.76
C ASN A 258 -13.90 24.59 9.97
N ALA A 259 -13.90 24.32 8.68
CA ALA A 259 -12.73 24.54 7.82
C ALA A 259 -12.58 26.02 7.42
N LEU A 260 -13.69 26.75 7.28
CA LEU A 260 -13.66 28.18 6.98
C LEU A 260 -13.18 29.00 8.18
N ASP A 261 -13.57 28.64 9.40
CA ASP A 261 -13.09 29.32 10.63
C ASP A 261 -11.56 29.21 10.80
N VAL A 262 -10.95 28.09 10.41
CA VAL A 262 -9.49 27.88 10.49
C VAL A 262 -8.74 28.74 9.45
N ILE A 263 -9.34 28.96 8.28
CA ILE A 263 -8.72 29.76 7.22
C ILE A 263 -8.73 31.25 7.57
N ASP A 264 -9.77 31.75 8.23
CA ASP A 264 -9.83 33.15 8.69
C ASP A 264 -8.83 33.43 9.83
N GLU A 265 -8.52 32.43 10.67
CA GLU A 265 -7.50 32.56 11.72
C GLU A 265 -6.06 32.55 11.15
N GLU A 266 -5.81 31.81 10.07
CA GLU A 266 -4.50 31.81 9.40
C GLU A 266 -4.23 33.11 8.62
N LEU A 267 -5.25 33.65 7.93
CA LEU A 267 -5.15 34.91 7.18
C LEU A 267 -4.91 36.13 8.08
N THR A 268 -5.38 36.11 9.32
CA THR A 268 -5.13 37.18 10.30
C THR A 268 -3.74 37.07 10.94
N ALA A 269 -3.21 35.86 11.12
CA ALA A 269 -1.85 35.63 11.63
C ALA A 269 -0.75 36.05 10.63
N GLU A 270 -0.93 35.76 9.33
CA GLU A 270 0.03 36.16 8.30
C GLU A 270 0.03 37.68 8.05
N GLY A 271 -1.12 38.34 8.14
CA GLY A 271 -1.23 39.79 8.05
C GLY A 271 -0.48 40.53 9.16
N SER A 272 -0.50 39.99 10.39
CA SER A 272 0.22 40.59 11.54
C SER A 272 1.73 40.48 11.41
N MET A 273 2.26 39.36 10.87
CA MET A 273 3.71 39.20 10.68
C MET A 273 4.26 40.02 9.51
N ALA A 274 3.46 40.29 8.48
CA ALA A 274 3.86 41.18 7.39
C ALA A 274 4.00 42.65 7.83
N ALA A 275 3.15 43.11 8.76
CA ALA A 275 3.20 44.47 9.29
C ALA A 275 4.42 44.73 10.20
N GLU A 276 4.91 43.72 10.93
CA GLU A 276 6.12 43.85 11.76
C GLU A 276 7.41 43.89 10.95
N ARG A 277 7.47 43.19 9.81
CA ARG A 277 8.65 43.20 8.93
C ARG A 277 8.88 44.56 8.27
N ASN A 278 7.82 45.31 7.94
CA ASN A 278 7.97 46.63 7.34
C ASN A 278 8.47 47.70 8.33
N LYS A 279 8.14 47.60 9.63
CA LYS A 279 8.67 48.53 10.66
C LYS A 279 10.16 48.34 10.96
N SER A 280 10.74 47.17 10.66
CA SER A 280 12.17 46.91 10.86
C SER A 280 13.05 47.34 9.68
N ALA A 281 12.46 47.55 8.49
CA ALA A 281 13.19 48.01 7.31
C ALA A 281 13.42 49.54 7.30
N GLU A 282 12.60 50.31 8.00
CA GLU A 282 12.65 51.78 8.02
C GLU A 282 13.54 52.36 9.15
N LYS A 283 14.22 51.49 9.90
CA LYS A 283 15.12 51.86 11.01
C LYS A 283 16.60 51.58 10.73
N ARG A 284 16.96 51.30 9.48
CA ARG A 284 18.33 51.18 8.98
C ARG A 284 18.58 52.21 7.90
#